data_AF-A0A661V1M9-F1
#
_entry.id   AF-A0A661V1M9-F1
#
_cell.length_a   1.000
_cell.length_b   1.000
_cell.length_c   1.000
_cell.angle_alpha   90.00
_cell.angle_beta   90.00
_cell.angle_gamma   90.00
#
_symmetry.space_group_name_H-M   'P 1'
#
loop_
_entity.id
_entity.type
_entity.pdbx_description
1 polymer ?
#
loop_
_entity_poly.entity_id
_entity_poly.type
_entity_poly.pdbx_seq_one_letter_code
_entity_poly.pdbx_strand_id
1 'polypeptide(L)'
;FADFARLQARKVNEGRFRGRAIFFRFVKRPEETGERYGDRRFRPAGVTTVRARVTDDRDAIFTPCRYTVTAATVLGCPPASDRATRELDLREIVSFRGRFSDQARQGEWIVARGSLELVVPGDGSPHHRLVVGGRAGDYLAAVARDADEP
;
A
#
# COMPACT_ATOMS: atom_id res chain seq x y z
N PHE A 1 4.99 -20.58 -4.55
CA PHE A 1 3.59 -21.02 -4.80
C PHE A 1 2.74 -20.91 -3.53
N ALA A 2 3.19 -21.48 -2.39
CA ALA A 2 2.45 -21.44 -1.13
C ALA A 2 2.04 -20.01 -0.69
N ASP A 3 2.95 -19.03 -0.75
CA ASP A 3 2.63 -17.64 -0.39
C ASP A 3 1.57 -17.03 -1.31
N PHE A 4 1.69 -17.26 -2.61
CA PHE A 4 0.69 -16.83 -3.57
C PHE A 4 -0.68 -17.44 -3.26
N ALA A 5 -0.75 -18.76 -3.06
CA ALA A 5 -2.01 -19.44 -2.74
C ALA A 5 -2.62 -18.93 -1.42
N ARG A 6 -1.80 -18.71 -0.39
CA ARG A 6 -2.22 -18.15 0.89
C ARG A 6 -2.82 -16.75 0.74
N LEU A 7 -2.19 -15.89 -0.06
CA LEU A 7 -2.66 -14.52 -0.30
C LEU A 7 -3.93 -14.52 -1.16
N GLN A 8 -4.00 -15.35 -2.20
CA GLN A 8 -5.19 -15.46 -3.06
C GLN A 8 -6.39 -16.04 -2.30
N ALA A 9 -6.19 -16.99 -1.38
CA ALA A 9 -7.28 -17.58 -0.61
C ALA A 9 -8.01 -16.58 0.30
N ARG A 10 -7.42 -15.42 0.56
CA ARG A 10 -8.04 -14.34 1.36
C ARG A 10 -8.96 -13.45 0.54
N LYS A 11 -8.82 -13.46 -0.79
CA LYS A 11 -9.57 -12.58 -1.68
C LYS A 11 -10.97 -13.10 -1.88
N VAL A 12 -11.95 -12.25 -1.62
CA VAL A 12 -13.38 -12.52 -1.85
C VAL A 12 -13.88 -11.93 -3.18
N ASN A 13 -13.02 -11.16 -3.85
CA ASN A 13 -13.35 -10.39 -5.05
C ASN A 13 -12.94 -11.08 -6.36
N GLU A 14 -12.45 -12.31 -6.31
CA GLU A 14 -12.04 -13.10 -7.48
C GLU A 14 -12.85 -14.41 -7.53
N GLY A 15 -13.19 -14.89 -8.73
CA GLY A 15 -13.97 -16.12 -8.88
C GLY A 15 -14.08 -16.62 -10.31
N ARG A 16 -14.95 -17.61 -10.53
CA ARG A 16 -15.32 -18.10 -11.87
C ARG A 16 -16.83 -18.13 -12.04
N PHE A 17 -17.31 -17.62 -13.17
CA PHE A 17 -18.69 -17.76 -13.62
C PHE A 17 -18.71 -18.47 -14.97
N ARG A 18 -19.39 -19.62 -15.07
CA ARG A 18 -19.46 -20.45 -16.28
C ARG A 18 -18.07 -20.72 -16.90
N GLY A 19 -17.09 -21.05 -16.06
CA GLY A 19 -15.70 -21.32 -16.47
C GLY A 19 -14.84 -20.08 -16.75
N ARG A 20 -15.42 -18.88 -16.86
CA ARG A 20 -14.71 -17.61 -17.08
C ARG A 20 -14.27 -16.99 -15.76
N ALA A 21 -12.98 -16.61 -15.67
CA ALA A 21 -12.48 -15.87 -14.52
C ALA A 21 -13.13 -14.48 -14.44
N ILE A 22 -13.55 -14.10 -13.24
CA ILE A 22 -14.19 -12.81 -12.94
C ILE A 22 -13.49 -12.14 -11.75
N PHE A 23 -13.51 -10.81 -11.76
CA PHE A 23 -13.02 -9.97 -10.68
C PHE A 23 -14.05 -8.88 -10.39
N PHE A 24 -14.42 -8.72 -9.13
CA PHE A 24 -15.33 -7.69 -8.67
C PHE A 24 -14.53 -6.49 -8.16
N ARG A 25 -14.69 -5.34 -8.81
CA ARG A 25 -14.08 -4.09 -8.35
C ARG A 25 -15.05 -3.37 -7.43
N PHE A 26 -14.71 -3.30 -6.15
CA PHE A 26 -15.45 -2.48 -5.19
C PHE A 26 -14.89 -1.05 -5.20
N VAL A 27 -15.78 -0.07 -5.26
CA VAL A 27 -15.43 1.36 -5.23
C VAL A 27 -16.34 2.02 -4.21
N LYS A 28 -15.75 2.87 -3.36
CA LYS A 28 -16.51 3.68 -2.41
C LYS A 28 -17.40 4.67 -3.15
N ARG A 29 -18.60 4.89 -2.64
CA ARG A 29 -19.44 6.02 -3.04
C ARG A 29 -18.76 7.32 -2.60
N PRO A 30 -19.02 8.45 -3.27
CA PRO A 30 -18.42 9.73 -2.91
C PRO A 30 -18.63 10.12 -1.44
N GLU A 31 -19.77 9.76 -0.86
CA GLU A 31 -20.09 10.10 0.54
C GLU A 31 -19.30 9.24 1.55
N GLU A 32 -18.75 8.10 1.11
CA GLU A 32 -17.97 7.17 1.94
C GLU A 32 -16.47 7.49 1.96
N THR A 33 -15.98 8.40 1.10
CA THR A 33 -14.56 8.74 1.03
C THR A 33 -14.13 9.71 2.13
N GLY A 34 -15.04 10.60 2.55
CA GLY A 34 -14.73 11.68 3.48
C GLY A 34 -13.79 12.76 2.93
N GLU A 35 -13.53 12.76 1.62
CA GLU A 35 -12.68 13.74 0.93
C GLU A 35 -13.33 14.20 -0.39
N ARG A 36 -13.17 15.49 -0.73
CA ARG A 36 -13.58 16.06 -2.01
C ARG A 36 -12.38 16.21 -2.93
N TYR A 37 -12.66 16.25 -4.22
CA TYR A 37 -11.63 16.55 -5.21
C TYR A 37 -10.96 17.89 -4.90
N GLY A 38 -9.62 17.89 -4.83
CA GLY A 38 -8.82 19.07 -4.51
C GLY A 38 -8.47 19.23 -3.04
N ASP A 39 -9.09 18.45 -2.12
CA ASP A 39 -8.74 18.47 -0.69
C ASP A 39 -7.31 17.94 -0.45
N ARG A 40 -6.77 17.14 -1.37
CA ARG A 40 -5.39 16.64 -1.32
C ARG A 40 -4.69 16.86 -2.65
N ARG A 41 -3.42 17.26 -2.58
CA ARG A 41 -2.53 17.39 -3.74
C ARG A 41 -1.38 16.41 -3.60
N PHE A 42 -1.03 15.75 -4.70
CA PHE A 42 0.02 14.74 -4.73
C PHE A 42 1.19 15.24 -5.59
N ARG A 43 2.42 15.10 -5.08
CA ARG A 43 3.65 15.43 -5.81
C ARG A 43 4.56 14.20 -5.89
N PRO A 44 5.10 13.84 -7.06
CA PRO A 44 6.01 12.71 -7.17
C PRO A 44 7.30 12.97 -6.38
N ALA A 45 7.74 11.97 -5.62
CA ALA A 45 8.94 12.01 -4.77
C ALA A 45 9.92 10.85 -5.08
N GLY A 46 9.75 10.18 -6.23
CA GLY A 46 10.65 9.15 -6.73
C GLY A 46 10.07 7.73 -6.68
N VAL A 47 10.94 6.73 -6.68
CA VAL A 47 10.59 5.31 -6.54
C VAL A 47 11.40 4.77 -5.39
N THR A 48 10.74 4.04 -4.49
CA THR A 48 11.41 3.48 -3.31
C THR A 48 10.87 2.09 -2.99
N THR A 49 11.61 1.39 -2.15
CA THR A 49 11.18 0.13 -1.53
C THR A 49 11.14 0.34 -0.03
N VAL A 50 10.04 -0.03 0.62
CA VAL A 50 9.84 0.18 2.06
C VAL A 50 9.43 -1.12 2.73
N ARG A 51 9.89 -1.30 3.97
CA ARG A 51 9.31 -2.24 4.94
C ARG A 51 8.45 -1.45 5.91
N ALA A 52 7.22 -1.87 6.16
CA ALA A 52 6.32 -1.17 7.08
C ALA A 52 5.34 -2.14 7.73
N ARG A 53 4.74 -1.75 8.86
CA ARG A 53 3.72 -2.52 9.56
C ARG A 53 2.33 -1.98 9.22
N VAL A 54 1.41 -2.84 8.82
CA VAL A 54 0.02 -2.46 8.52
C VAL A 54 -0.73 -2.19 9.82
N THR A 55 -1.37 -1.02 9.91
CA THR A 55 -2.17 -0.59 11.05
C THR A 55 -3.67 -0.65 10.79
N ASP A 56 -4.09 -0.56 9.52
CA ASP A 56 -5.50 -0.64 9.10
C ASP A 56 -5.59 -1.13 7.65
N ASP A 57 -6.37 -2.19 7.41
CA ASP A 57 -6.65 -2.83 6.12
C ASP A 57 -8.13 -2.77 5.70
N ARG A 58 -8.99 -2.00 6.40
CA ARG A 58 -10.44 -1.93 6.07
C ARG A 58 -10.72 -1.46 4.65
N ASP A 59 -9.80 -0.70 4.07
CA ASP A 59 -9.90 -0.17 2.72
C ASP A 59 -9.15 -1.04 1.67
N ALA A 60 -8.60 -2.18 2.06
CA ALA A 60 -7.80 -3.05 1.18
C ALA A 60 -8.62 -3.70 0.07
N ILE A 61 -9.92 -3.92 0.27
CA ILE A 61 -10.83 -4.54 -0.71
C ILE A 61 -11.28 -3.56 -1.81
N PHE A 62 -11.25 -2.25 -1.52
CA PHE A 62 -11.75 -1.21 -2.42
C PHE A 62 -10.73 -0.83 -3.50
N THR A 63 -11.16 -0.01 -4.45
CA THR A 63 -10.27 0.72 -5.37
C THR A 63 -10.38 2.23 -5.09
N PRO A 64 -9.24 2.92 -4.88
CA PRO A 64 -7.92 2.33 -4.65
C PRO A 64 -7.91 1.47 -3.39
N CYS A 65 -7.17 0.35 -3.42
CA CYS A 65 -6.91 -0.41 -2.20
C CYS A 65 -5.94 0.41 -1.36
N ARG A 66 -6.20 0.51 -0.06
CA ARG A 66 -5.44 1.35 0.86
C ARG A 66 -5.10 0.59 2.13
N TYR A 67 -3.84 0.66 2.50
CA TYR A 67 -3.30 0.15 3.76
C TYR A 67 -2.71 1.32 4.52
N THR A 68 -3.19 1.57 5.74
CA THR A 68 -2.49 2.50 6.63
C THR A 68 -1.30 1.77 7.24
N VAL A 69 -0.16 2.44 7.35
CA VAL A 69 1.09 1.83 7.81
C VAL A 69 1.82 2.67 8.85
N THR A 70 2.71 2.02 9.60
CA THR A 70 3.65 2.65 10.55
C THR A 70 5.01 1.96 10.50
N ALA A 71 5.98 2.48 11.25
CA ALA A 71 7.35 1.95 11.34
C ALA A 71 7.99 1.72 9.96
N ALA A 72 7.76 2.66 9.04
CA ALA A 72 8.23 2.56 7.67
C ALA A 72 9.74 2.79 7.60
N THR A 73 10.45 1.85 6.97
CA THR A 73 11.91 1.93 6.73
C THR A 73 12.18 1.76 5.25
N VAL A 74 12.98 2.66 4.67
CA VAL A 74 13.44 2.56 3.28
C VAL A 74 14.51 1.48 3.15
N LEU A 75 14.31 0.53 2.23
CA LEU A 75 15.25 -0.55 1.96
C LEU A 75 16.20 -0.18 0.82
N GLY A 76 17.47 -0.61 0.93
CA GLY A 76 18.47 -0.43 -0.12
C GLY A 76 19.10 0.97 -0.21
N CYS A 77 18.93 1.81 0.81
CA CYS A 77 19.68 3.06 0.92
C CYS A 77 21.00 2.85 1.67
N PRO A 78 22.14 3.39 1.18
CA PRO A 78 23.40 3.36 1.92
C PRO A 78 23.26 3.98 3.33
N PRO A 79 24.00 3.50 4.34
CA PRO A 79 23.93 4.02 5.72
C PRO A 79 24.20 5.53 5.87
N ALA A 80 24.75 6.17 4.83
CA ALA A 80 25.21 7.56 4.83
C ALA A 80 24.44 8.50 3.88
N SER A 81 23.39 8.03 3.17
CA SER A 81 22.58 8.92 2.33
C SER A 81 21.51 9.62 3.15
N ASP A 82 21.86 10.83 3.57
CA ASP A 82 21.02 11.94 4.04
C ASP A 82 20.01 11.67 5.18
N ARG A 83 19.96 12.58 6.16
CA ARG A 83 18.96 12.54 7.26
C ARG A 83 17.52 12.41 6.73
N ALA A 84 17.25 12.97 5.56
CA ALA A 84 15.97 12.92 4.86
C ALA A 84 15.45 11.48 4.61
N THR A 85 16.32 10.48 4.51
CA THR A 85 15.91 9.08 4.29
C THR A 85 15.45 8.40 5.58
N ARG A 86 15.85 8.91 6.75
CA ARG A 86 15.44 8.40 8.06
C ARG A 86 14.09 8.97 8.54
N GLU A 87 13.59 10.02 7.91
CA GLU A 87 12.34 10.72 8.29
C GLU A 87 11.27 10.62 7.20
N LEU A 88 11.14 9.45 6.56
CA LEU A 88 10.02 9.20 5.67
C LEU A 88 8.74 9.01 6.49
N ASP A 89 7.94 10.06 6.66
CA ASP A 89 6.57 9.99 7.23
C ASP A 89 5.61 9.28 6.26
N LEU A 90 5.84 8.00 6.00
CA LEU A 90 4.98 7.16 5.17
C LEU A 90 3.77 6.69 5.99
N ARG A 91 2.58 7.16 5.62
CA ARG A 91 1.33 6.83 6.34
C ARG A 91 0.46 5.82 5.63
N GLU A 92 0.57 5.72 4.31
CA GLU A 92 -0.28 4.82 3.55
C GLU A 92 0.41 4.23 2.33
N ILE A 93 -0.05 3.04 1.95
CA ILE A 93 0.28 2.37 0.70
C ILE A 93 -1.02 2.17 -0.06
N VAL A 94 -1.03 2.59 -1.31
CA VAL A 94 -2.23 2.57 -2.16
C VAL A 94 -1.98 1.87 -3.50
N SER A 95 -2.99 1.21 -4.05
CA SER A 95 -2.95 0.75 -5.43
C SER A 95 -4.31 0.84 -6.12
N PHE A 96 -4.28 1.23 -7.39
CA PHE A 96 -5.45 1.26 -8.27
C PHE A 96 -5.66 -0.07 -9.04
N ARG A 97 -4.78 -1.06 -8.81
CA ARG A 97 -4.81 -2.36 -9.45
C ARG A 97 -5.31 -3.41 -8.45
N GLY A 98 -6.45 -4.04 -8.75
CA GLY A 98 -7.07 -5.06 -7.89
C GLY A 98 -6.20 -6.27 -7.57
N ARG A 99 -5.10 -6.51 -8.30
CA ARG A 99 -4.16 -7.57 -7.91
C ARG A 99 -3.52 -7.33 -6.52
N PHE A 100 -3.43 -6.08 -6.07
CA PHE A 100 -2.85 -5.69 -4.78
C PHE A 100 -3.89 -5.50 -3.65
N SER A 101 -5.17 -5.77 -3.90
CA SER A 101 -6.17 -5.84 -2.82
C SER A 101 -5.94 -7.06 -1.94
N ASP A 102 -6.30 -6.94 -0.66
CA ASP A 102 -6.27 -7.97 0.37
C ASP A 102 -4.94 -8.76 0.47
N GLN A 103 -3.81 -8.11 0.17
CA GLN A 103 -2.46 -8.70 0.21
C GLN A 103 -1.84 -8.71 1.61
N ALA A 104 -2.38 -7.92 2.53
CA ALA A 104 -1.91 -7.83 3.90
C ALA A 104 -3.08 -7.50 4.82
N ARG A 105 -2.94 -7.90 6.08
CA ARG A 105 -3.91 -7.61 7.14
C ARG A 105 -3.31 -6.71 8.22
N GLN A 106 -4.17 -6.05 8.98
CA GLN A 106 -3.76 -5.33 10.17
C GLN A 106 -2.83 -6.20 11.05
N GLY A 107 -1.69 -5.63 11.44
CA GLY A 107 -0.67 -6.29 12.25
C GLY A 107 0.41 -7.02 11.46
N GLU A 108 0.21 -7.33 10.18
CA GLU A 108 1.23 -7.95 9.32
C GLU A 108 2.30 -6.92 8.91
N TRP A 109 3.54 -7.40 8.75
CA TRP A 109 4.61 -6.64 8.12
C TRP A 109 4.57 -6.84 6.62
N ILE A 110 4.90 -5.78 5.89
CA ILE A 110 4.93 -5.81 4.42
C ILE A 110 6.24 -5.21 3.90
N VAL A 111 6.65 -5.70 2.73
CA VAL A 111 7.61 -5.03 1.87
C VAL A 111 6.90 -4.60 0.60
N ALA A 112 7.06 -3.33 0.24
CA ALA A 112 6.40 -2.75 -0.91
C ALA A 112 7.39 -1.92 -1.74
N ARG A 113 7.30 -2.04 -3.07
CA ARG A 113 8.01 -1.19 -4.03
C ARG A 113 7.00 -0.46 -4.89
N GLY A 114 7.18 0.85 -5.01
CA GLY A 114 6.28 1.70 -5.77
C GLY A 114 6.78 3.13 -5.94
N SER A 115 5.91 3.97 -6.50
CA SER A 115 6.16 5.41 -6.64
C SER A 115 5.86 6.11 -5.32
N LEU A 116 6.84 6.85 -4.79
CA LEU A 116 6.66 7.65 -3.60
C LEU A 116 6.00 8.98 -3.99
N GLU A 117 5.02 9.40 -3.21
CA GLU A 117 4.33 10.68 -3.41
C GLU A 117 4.26 11.46 -2.08
N LEU A 118 4.54 12.75 -2.15
CA LEU A 118 4.24 13.69 -1.08
C LEU A 118 2.77 14.09 -1.19
N VAL A 119 2.01 13.80 -0.13
CA VAL A 119 0.63 14.21 0.06
C VAL A 119 0.64 15.56 0.77
N VAL A 120 0.07 16.57 0.12
CA VAL A 120 -0.17 17.90 0.69
C VAL A 120 -1.68 18.02 0.93
N PRO A 121 -2.14 17.76 2.17
CA PRO A 121 -3.56 17.89 2.50
C PRO A 121 -3.97 19.36 2.59
N GLY A 122 -5.28 19.62 2.49
CA GLY A 122 -5.87 20.94 2.74
C GLY A 122 -5.78 21.35 4.21
N ASP A 123 -5.75 20.37 5.11
CA ASP A 123 -5.55 20.51 6.55
C ASP A 123 -4.52 19.51 7.11
N GLY A 124 -3.77 19.92 8.14
CA GLY A 124 -2.74 19.08 8.76
C GLY A 124 -1.38 19.11 8.06
N SER A 125 -0.51 18.17 8.44
CA SER A 125 0.88 18.14 7.99
C SER A 125 1.06 17.35 6.69
N PRO A 126 1.92 17.81 5.76
CA PRO A 126 2.38 17.00 4.65
C PRO A 126 2.95 15.66 5.13
N HIS A 127 2.72 14.61 4.37
CA HIS A 127 3.21 13.26 4.66
C HIS A 127 3.39 12.49 3.35
N HIS A 128 3.88 11.27 3.42
CA HIS A 128 4.16 10.45 2.25
C HIS A 128 3.17 9.29 2.11
N ARG A 129 2.93 8.91 0.85
CA ARG A 129 2.31 7.64 0.48
C ARG A 129 3.12 6.92 -0.57
N LEU A 130 2.92 5.60 -0.65
CA LEU A 130 3.50 4.76 -1.70
C LEU A 130 2.40 4.27 -2.63
N VAL A 131 2.49 4.59 -3.92
CA VAL A 131 1.59 4.08 -4.96
C VAL A 131 2.23 2.86 -5.63
N VAL A 132 1.60 1.70 -5.48
CA VAL A 132 2.07 0.42 -6.01
C VAL A 132 1.29 0.03 -7.28
N GLY A 133 1.97 -0.52 -8.27
CA GLY A 133 1.33 -1.07 -9.48
C GLY A 133 1.18 -0.07 -10.63
N GLY A 134 1.91 1.05 -10.54
CA GLY A 134 2.03 2.03 -11.62
C GLY A 134 3.15 1.69 -12.61
N ARG A 135 4.14 0.88 -12.19
CA ARG A 135 5.34 0.55 -12.99
C ARG A 135 5.63 -0.95 -12.97
N ALA A 136 6.37 -1.41 -13.98
CA ALA A 136 6.92 -2.76 -13.99
C ALA A 136 7.92 -2.92 -12.83
N GLY A 137 7.86 -4.05 -12.13
CA GLY A 137 8.68 -4.32 -10.96
C GLY A 137 8.11 -3.79 -9.63
N ASP A 138 6.97 -3.08 -9.64
CA ASP A 138 6.24 -2.75 -8.41
C ASP A 138 5.67 -4.03 -7.79
N TYR A 139 5.75 -4.12 -6.46
CA TYR A 139 5.23 -5.26 -5.70
C TYR A 139 4.76 -4.84 -4.30
N LEU A 140 3.94 -5.69 -3.71
CA LEU A 140 3.47 -5.62 -2.32
C LEU A 140 3.42 -7.06 -1.82
N ALA A 141 4.13 -7.36 -0.74
CA ALA A 141 4.18 -8.69 -0.17
C ALA A 141 4.15 -8.63 1.36
N ALA A 142 3.26 -9.41 1.97
CA ALA A 142 3.32 -9.69 3.41
C ALA A 142 4.56 -10.55 3.72
N VAL A 143 5.33 -10.16 4.72
CA VAL A 143 6.54 -10.85 5.19
C VAL A 143 6.36 -11.30 6.63
N ALA A 144 7.06 -12.37 7.01
CA ALA A 144 7.15 -12.75 8.41
C ALA A 144 7.83 -11.60 9.19
N ARG A 145 7.43 -11.41 10.46
CA ARG A 145 8.19 -10.55 11.37
C ARG A 145 9.57 -11.19 11.54
N ASP A 146 10.63 -10.41 11.37
CA ASP A 146 11.97 -10.89 11.68
C ASP A 146 12.00 -11.29 13.17
N ALA A 147 12.59 -12.45 13.48
CA ALA A 147 12.63 -12.98 14.84
C ALA A 147 13.43 -12.11 15.83
N ASP A 148 14.17 -11.12 15.32
CA ASP A 148 15.14 -10.29 16.05
C ASP A 148 14.79 -8.79 16.05
N GLU A 149 13.50 -8.43 16.11
CA GLU A 149 13.11 -7.04 16.36
C GLU A 149 12.26 -6.97 17.65
N PRO A 150 12.74 -6.26 18.70
CA PRO A 150 12.22 -6.34 20.07
C PRO A 150 10.72 -6.06 20.23
#